data_AF-A0A3A9BQB7-F1
#
_entry.id   AF-A0A3A9BQB7-F1
#
_cell.length_a   1.000
_cell.length_b   1.000
_cell.length_c   1.000
_cell.angle_alpha   90.00
_cell.angle_beta   90.00
_cell.angle_gamma   90.00
#
_symmetry.space_group_name_H-M   'P 1'
#
loop_
_entity.id
_entity.type
_entity.pdbx_description
1 polymer ?
#
loop_
_entity_poly.entity_id
_entity_poly.type
_entity_poly.pdbx_seq_one_letter_code
_entity_poly.pdbx_strand_id
1 'polypeptide(L)'
;MHIHKYADLACFQEIGIGGTLPATEEYREFIKKLHPSQFLSGGIRATLYEVSYSYMTIRGNGRTAKKYALLNPDHEEAYIEIEMQMSNWVENHNAKRPYRMISNVTILEIKPLAFANIQFEI
;
A
#
# COMPACT_ATOMS: atom_id res chain seq x y z
N MET A 1 -7.32 -17.86 -6.26
CA MET A 1 -8.39 -16.84 -6.15
C MET A 1 -8.99 -16.61 -7.53
N HIS A 2 -10.31 -16.73 -7.72
CA HIS A 2 -10.88 -16.46 -9.05
C HIS A 2 -10.68 -14.99 -9.48
N ILE A 3 -10.40 -14.74 -10.75
CA ILE A 3 -10.13 -13.39 -11.29
C ILE A 3 -11.31 -12.41 -11.09
N HIS A 4 -12.55 -12.90 -11.06
CA HIS A 4 -13.71 -12.05 -10.75
C HIS A 4 -13.68 -11.50 -9.31
N LYS A 5 -13.17 -12.31 -8.37
CA LYS A 5 -13.01 -11.88 -6.97
C LYS A 5 -11.89 -10.84 -6.83
N TYR A 6 -10.87 -10.90 -7.68
CA TYR A 6 -9.90 -9.82 -7.79
C TYR A 6 -10.58 -8.52 -8.24
N ALA A 7 -11.40 -8.57 -9.30
CA ALA A 7 -12.11 -7.40 -9.80
C ALA A 7 -12.96 -6.74 -8.69
N ASP A 8 -13.73 -7.53 -7.94
CA ASP A 8 -14.56 -7.02 -6.83
C ASP A 8 -13.76 -6.25 -5.77
N LEU A 9 -12.51 -6.64 -5.51
CA LEU A 9 -11.65 -6.06 -4.49
C LEU A 9 -10.80 -4.90 -5.02
N ALA A 10 -10.46 -4.92 -6.30
CA ALA A 10 -9.58 -3.93 -6.92
C ALA A 10 -10.24 -2.54 -6.96
N CYS A 11 -9.41 -1.52 -6.76
CA CYS A 11 -9.73 -0.12 -7.05
C CYS A 11 -8.84 0.30 -8.20
N PHE A 12 -9.42 0.87 -9.26
CA PHE A 12 -8.69 1.24 -10.47
C PHE A 12 -8.57 2.76 -10.54
N GLN A 13 -7.44 3.21 -11.10
CA GLN A 13 -7.19 4.61 -11.41
C GLN A 13 -6.74 4.67 -12.87
N GLU A 14 -7.25 5.65 -13.63
CA GLU A 14 -6.85 5.84 -15.03
C GLU A 14 -5.37 6.22 -15.15
N ILE A 15 -4.74 5.79 -16.26
CA ILE A 15 -3.35 6.07 -16.58
C ILE A 15 -3.26 7.44 -17.26
N GLY A 16 -2.62 8.41 -16.62
CA GLY A 16 -2.32 9.73 -17.21
C GLY A 16 -2.73 10.91 -16.31
N ILE A 17 -1.78 11.85 -16.15
CA ILE A 17 -1.87 13.18 -15.51
C ILE A 17 -2.86 13.27 -14.33
N GLY A 18 -2.40 12.83 -13.16
CA GLY A 18 -2.98 13.25 -11.88
C GLY A 18 -4.22 12.49 -11.39
N GLY A 19 -4.64 11.41 -12.07
CA GLY A 19 -5.61 10.45 -11.51
C GLY A 19 -6.95 11.07 -11.13
N THR A 20 -7.62 11.75 -12.07
CA THR A 20 -8.84 12.53 -11.77
C THR A 20 -10.15 11.95 -12.30
N LEU A 21 -10.22 10.70 -12.74
CA LEU A 21 -11.48 10.02 -13.06
C LEU A 21 -11.49 8.58 -12.51
N PRO A 22 -12.19 8.31 -11.38
CA PRO A 22 -12.30 6.95 -10.84
C PRO A 22 -13.31 6.12 -11.66
N ALA A 23 -12.84 5.48 -12.74
CA ALA A 23 -13.62 4.53 -13.56
C ALA A 23 -13.64 3.09 -13.00
N THR A 24 -13.50 2.93 -11.67
CA THR A 24 -13.35 1.61 -11.02
C THR A 24 -14.42 0.61 -11.42
N GLU A 25 -15.70 1.02 -11.46
CA GLU A 25 -16.79 0.08 -11.76
C GLU A 25 -16.78 -0.39 -13.22
N GLU A 26 -16.39 0.48 -14.16
CA GLU A 26 -16.25 0.12 -15.57
C GLU A 26 -15.20 -0.98 -15.76
N TYR A 27 -14.03 -0.80 -15.14
CA TYR A 27 -12.97 -1.81 -15.19
C TYR A 27 -13.35 -3.12 -14.50
N ARG A 28 -14.12 -3.05 -13.40
CA ARG A 28 -14.64 -4.25 -12.72
C ARG A 28 -15.56 -5.05 -13.62
N GLU A 29 -16.53 -4.39 -14.25
CA GLU A 29 -17.44 -5.05 -15.17
C GLU A 29 -16.72 -5.61 -16.40
N PHE A 30 -15.74 -4.87 -16.92
CA PHE A 30 -14.91 -5.33 -18.03
C PHE A 30 -14.17 -6.62 -17.69
N ILE A 31 -13.47 -6.66 -16.55
CA ILE A 31 -12.71 -7.86 -16.12
C ILE A 31 -13.63 -9.05 -15.91
N LYS A 32 -14.83 -8.86 -15.35
CA LYS A 32 -15.82 -9.93 -15.13
C LYS A 32 -16.38 -10.53 -16.42
N LYS A 33 -16.26 -9.84 -17.56
CA LYS A 33 -16.68 -10.34 -18.87
C LYS A 33 -15.57 -11.13 -19.58
N LEU A 34 -14.31 -11.03 -19.12
CA LEU A 34 -13.19 -11.74 -19.71
C LEU A 34 -13.18 -13.21 -19.27
N HIS A 35 -12.90 -14.11 -20.21
CA HIS A 35 -12.62 -15.51 -19.87
C HIS A 35 -11.26 -15.57 -19.16
N PRO A 36 -11.10 -16.33 -18.06
CA PRO A 36 -9.84 -16.38 -17.32
C PRO A 36 -8.63 -16.70 -18.20
N SER A 37 -8.75 -17.60 -19.19
CA SER A 37 -7.67 -17.92 -20.12
C SER A 37 -7.17 -16.75 -21.00
N GLN A 38 -7.86 -15.61 -21.00
CA GLN A 38 -7.41 -14.39 -21.68
C GLN A 38 -6.33 -13.65 -20.86
N PHE A 39 -6.14 -14.01 -19.58
CA PHE A 39 -5.09 -13.47 -18.73
C PHE A 39 -3.78 -14.23 -18.95
N LEU A 40 -2.71 -13.48 -19.27
CA LEU A 40 -1.35 -14.04 -19.41
C LEU A 40 -0.67 -14.27 -18.05
N SER A 41 -1.06 -13.53 -17.03
CA SER A 41 -0.47 -13.58 -15.69
C SER A 41 -1.44 -14.15 -14.67
N GLY A 42 -0.99 -15.20 -13.97
CA GLY A 42 -1.74 -15.89 -12.92
C GLY A 42 -1.69 -15.25 -11.54
N GLY A 43 -1.52 -13.93 -11.43
CA GLY A 43 -1.53 -13.29 -10.12
C GLY A 43 -0.88 -11.91 -10.04
N ILE A 44 -0.96 -11.35 -8.84
CA ILE A 44 -0.33 -10.08 -8.47
C ILE A 44 0.79 -10.36 -7.48
N ARG A 45 1.89 -9.63 -7.65
CA ARG A 45 3.03 -9.68 -6.75
C ARG A 45 3.20 -8.34 -6.06
N ALA A 46 3.59 -8.36 -4.79
CA ALA A 46 3.97 -7.17 -4.02
C ALA A 46 5.13 -7.50 -3.07
N THR A 47 6.04 -6.57 -2.85
CA THR A 47 7.06 -6.68 -1.80
C THR A 47 6.50 -6.20 -0.47
N LEU A 48 6.62 -7.03 0.55
CA LEU A 48 6.35 -6.69 1.94
C LEU A 48 7.59 -6.04 2.55
N TYR A 49 7.47 -4.78 2.94
CA TYR A 49 8.49 -4.03 3.65
C TYR A 49 8.16 -3.94 5.14
N GLU A 50 9.18 -4.06 5.99
CA GLU A 50 9.15 -3.63 7.38
C GLU A 50 9.80 -2.25 7.49
N VAL A 51 9.12 -1.33 8.15
CA VAL A 51 9.56 0.04 8.38
C VAL A 51 9.72 0.23 9.88
N SER A 52 10.97 0.24 10.35
CA SER A 52 11.29 0.55 11.73
C SER A 52 11.45 2.05 11.89
N TYR A 53 10.80 2.64 12.89
CA TYR A 53 10.84 4.09 13.11
C TYR A 53 10.90 4.43 14.60
N SER A 54 11.50 5.57 14.92
CA SER A 54 11.43 6.19 16.24
C SER A 54 10.45 7.35 16.25
N TYR A 55 9.96 7.71 17.43
CA TYR A 55 9.11 8.87 17.64
C TYR A 55 9.13 9.31 19.10
N MET A 56 8.70 10.55 19.34
CA MET A 56 8.45 11.11 20.66
C MET A 56 6.95 11.12 20.92
N THR A 57 6.54 10.61 22.07
CA THR A 57 5.16 10.76 22.56
C THR A 57 4.91 12.19 23.02
N ILE A 58 3.64 12.62 23.05
CA ILE A 58 3.25 13.92 23.63
C ILE A 58 3.69 14.11 25.10
N ARG A 59 4.00 13.02 25.82
CA ARG A 59 4.54 13.04 27.19
C ARG A 59 6.08 13.13 27.25
N GLY A 60 6.74 13.34 26.12
CA GLY A 60 8.20 13.46 26.04
C GLY A 60 8.97 12.13 26.10
N ASN A 61 8.30 10.98 26.03
CA ASN A 61 9.01 9.68 25.98
C ASN A 61 9.37 9.31 24.55
N GLY A 62 10.65 8.99 24.31
CA GLY A 62 11.12 8.38 23.07
C GLY A 62 10.73 6.92 22.97
N ARG A 63 10.27 6.50 21.80
CA ARG A 63 9.82 5.13 21.50
C ARG A 63 10.30 4.70 20.13
N THR A 64 10.39 3.40 19.93
CA THR A 64 10.56 2.77 18.62
C THR A 64 9.37 1.86 18.33
N ALA A 65 9.01 1.75 17.05
CA ALA A 65 7.93 0.89 16.60
C ALA A 65 8.18 0.46 15.15
N LYS A 66 7.29 -0.42 14.66
CA LYS A 66 7.33 -0.97 13.31
C LYS A 66 6.01 -0.73 12.59
N LYS A 67 6.10 -0.54 11.27
CA LYS A 67 4.99 -0.55 10.31
C LYS A 67 5.35 -1.49 9.17
N TYR A 68 4.35 -1.83 8.38
CA TYR A 68 4.51 -2.68 7.21
C TYR A 68 3.86 -2.02 6.01
N ALA A 69 4.52 -2.10 4.85
CA ALA A 69 4.03 -1.59 3.58
C ALA A 69 4.07 -2.70 2.53
N LEU A 70 3.12 -2.68 1.59
CA LEU A 70 3.08 -3.56 0.43
C LEU A 70 3.19 -2.69 -0.81
N LEU A 71 4.32 -2.79 -1.52
CA LEU A 71 4.56 -2.03 -2.75
C LEU A 71 4.84 -2.98 -3.92
N ASN A 72 4.91 -2.45 -5.13
CA ASN A 72 5.26 -3.26 -6.30
C ASN A 72 6.70 -3.82 -6.19
N PRO A 73 6.97 -5.04 -6.68
CA PRO A 73 8.24 -5.72 -6.44
C PRO A 73 9.48 -5.02 -6.97
N ASP A 74 9.32 -4.20 -8.02
CA ASP A 74 10.37 -3.48 -8.73
C ASP A 74 10.20 -1.96 -8.60
N HIS A 75 9.61 -1.50 -7.48
CA HIS A 75 9.39 -0.07 -7.26
C HIS A 75 10.73 0.62 -6.94
N GLU A 76 11.36 1.23 -7.94
CA GLU A 76 12.66 1.92 -7.80
C GLU A 76 12.63 3.01 -6.70
N GLU A 77 11.48 3.68 -6.54
CA GLU A 77 11.29 4.74 -5.53
C GLU A 77 10.58 4.27 -4.25
N ALA A 78 10.67 2.98 -3.90
CA ALA A 78 9.98 2.41 -2.73
C ALA A 78 10.26 3.18 -1.43
N TYR A 79 11.49 3.71 -1.27
CA TYR A 79 11.88 4.50 -0.10
C TYR A 79 11.07 5.79 0.01
N ILE A 80 10.98 6.55 -1.09
CA ILE A 80 10.26 7.83 -1.15
C ILE A 80 8.77 7.60 -0.90
N GLU A 81 8.19 6.58 -1.53
CA GLU A 81 6.78 6.26 -1.33
C GLU A 81 6.48 5.89 0.13
N ILE A 82 7.33 5.07 0.76
CA ILE A 82 7.18 4.73 2.18
C ILE A 82 7.29 5.97 3.08
N GLU A 83 8.21 6.89 2.79
CA GLU A 83 8.32 8.14 3.54
C GLU A 83 7.05 8.99 3.43
N MET A 84 6.50 9.14 2.21
CA MET A 84 5.25 9.87 1.98
C MET A 84 4.07 9.19 2.70
N GLN A 85 3.95 7.87 2.60
CA GLN A 85 2.91 7.10 3.30
C GLN A 85 3.07 7.23 4.83
N MET A 86 4.29 7.24 5.34
CA MET A 86 4.59 7.42 6.76
C MET A 86 4.18 8.81 7.25
N SER A 87 4.53 9.87 6.50
CA SER A 87 4.12 11.25 6.84
C SER A 87 2.60 11.38 6.90
N ASN A 88 1.92 10.94 5.85
CA ASN A 88 0.45 10.93 5.78
C ASN A 88 -0.17 10.15 6.95
N TRP A 89 0.44 9.02 7.33
CA TRP A 89 -0.02 8.23 8.47
C TRP A 89 0.14 8.97 9.79
N VAL A 90 1.28 9.64 10.02
CA VAL A 90 1.54 10.42 11.25
C VAL A 90 0.52 11.54 11.41
N GLU A 91 0.27 12.31 10.35
CA GLU A 91 -0.73 13.38 10.33
C GLU A 91 -2.12 12.83 10.69
N ASN A 92 -2.54 11.75 10.02
CA ASN A 92 -3.82 11.10 10.28
C ASN A 92 -3.93 10.52 11.70
N HIS A 93 -2.86 9.93 12.23
CA HIS A 93 -2.82 9.40 13.59
C HIS A 93 -2.98 10.52 14.61
N ASN A 94 -2.26 11.63 14.43
CA ASN A 94 -2.33 12.78 15.32
C ASN A 94 -3.70 13.46 15.28
N ALA A 95 -4.27 13.65 14.10
CA ALA A 95 -5.61 14.20 13.92
C ALA A 95 -6.69 13.35 14.62
N LYS A 96 -6.62 12.02 14.48
CA LYS A 96 -7.58 11.09 15.11
C LYS A 96 -7.35 10.93 16.61
N ARG A 97 -6.15 11.19 17.12
CA ARG A 97 -5.76 10.93 18.52
C ARG A 97 -4.95 12.08 19.12
N PRO A 98 -5.55 13.26 19.34
CA PRO A 98 -4.84 14.44 19.85
C PRO A 98 -4.13 14.22 21.20
N TYR A 99 -4.69 13.40 22.09
CA TYR A 99 -4.11 13.12 23.40
C TYR A 99 -3.03 12.02 23.38
N ARG A 100 -2.77 11.40 22.22
CA ARG A 100 -1.72 10.39 22.01
C ARG A 100 -0.87 10.70 20.78
N MET A 101 -0.70 12.00 20.52
CA MET A 101 0.11 12.46 19.40
C MET A 101 1.56 11.99 19.53
N ILE A 102 2.16 11.85 18.37
CA ILE A 102 3.57 11.54 18.19
C ILE A 102 4.23 12.65 17.37
N SER A 103 5.50 12.93 17.66
CA SER A 103 6.33 13.91 16.95
C SER A 103 7.74 13.36 16.77
N ASN A 104 8.60 14.12 16.06
CA ASN A 104 9.99 13.74 15.78
C ASN A 104 10.10 12.31 15.24
N VAL A 105 9.25 11.99 14.27
CA VAL A 105 9.22 10.66 13.65
C VAL A 105 10.42 10.54 12.72
N THR A 106 11.20 9.47 12.89
CA THR A 106 12.36 9.20 12.05
C THR A 106 12.35 7.74 11.63
N ILE A 107 12.43 7.48 10.33
CA ILE A 107 12.60 6.12 9.82
C ILE A 107 14.04 5.70 10.11
N LEU A 108 14.19 4.57 10.80
CA LEU A 108 15.48 4.00 11.18
C LEU A 108 15.96 2.99 10.13
N GLU A 109 15.04 2.17 9.62
CA GLU A 109 15.35 1.12 8.66
C GLU A 109 14.10 0.80 7.82
N ILE A 110 14.31 0.57 6.53
CA ILE A 110 13.33 -0.04 5.63
C ILE A 110 13.92 -1.33 5.10
N LYS A 111 13.25 -2.45 5.38
CA LYS A 111 13.74 -3.78 5.05
C LYS A 111 12.71 -4.55 4.23
N PRO A 112 13.04 -5.01 3.01
CA PRO A 112 12.20 -5.98 2.31
C PRO A 112 12.23 -7.31 3.07
N LEU A 113 11.06 -7.85 3.40
CA LEU A 113 10.92 -9.10 4.13
C LEU A 113 10.60 -10.28 3.22
N ALA A 114 9.68 -10.10 2.26
CA ALA A 114 9.22 -11.17 1.39
C ALA A 114 8.48 -10.61 0.16
N PHE A 115 8.34 -11.45 -0.88
CA PHE A 115 7.40 -11.22 -1.96
C PHE A 115 6.07 -11.91 -1.66
N ALA A 116 5.00 -11.13 -1.52
CA ALA A 116 3.64 -11.61 -1.44
C ALA A 116 3.13 -11.88 -2.87
N ASN A 117 2.62 -13.10 -3.11
CA ASN A 117 2.04 -13.50 -4.39
C ASN A 117 0.59 -13.90 -4.18
N ILE A 118 -0.34 -13.17 -4.80
CA ILE A 118 -1.76 -13.53 -4.82
C ILE A 118 -2.03 -14.21 -6.16
N GLN A 119 -2.20 -15.52 -6.14
CA GLN A 119 -2.44 -16.30 -7.36
C GLN A 119 -3.91 -16.28 -7.78
N PHE A 120 -4.11 -16.12 -9.09
CA PHE A 120 -5.40 -16.24 -9.74
C PHE A 120 -5.60 -17.65 -10.26
N GLU A 121 -6.82 -18.17 -10.08
CA GLU A 121 -7.28 -19.34 -10.81
C GLU A 121 -7.68 -18.86 -12.20
N ILE A 122 -6.93 -19.30 -13.20
CA ILE A 122 -7.08 -19.00 -14.62
C ILE A 122 -7.42 -20.28 -15.37
#